data_AF-A0A8E1W0T4-F1
#
_entry.id   AF-A0A8E1W0T4-F1
#
_cell.length_a   1.000
_cell.length_b   1.000
_cell.length_c   1.000
_cell.angle_alpha   90.00
_cell.angle_beta   90.00
_cell.angle_gamma   90.00
#
_symmetry.space_group_name_H-M   'P 1'
#
loop_
_entity.id
_entity.type
_entity.pdbx_description
1 polymer ?
#
loop_
_entity_poly.entity_id
_entity_poly.type
_entity_poly.pdbx_seq_one_letter_code
_entity_poly.pdbx_strand_id
1 'polypeptide(L)'
;MPGSVWEIAPQPLRVPPHLGIAHHASFPVEWPRRLVLGWSPRRVCTACGHGRRRVPIAYGLDTSRPQTRRALELVREHGLTEAHLSALRAAGLNDTPRAVDTQGRPGGHEHPGGQLVAEARAALGGYAREFLLSRATEFADACDCADTNAAGVPGVVLDPFGGTGTTALAAAVHGRRAISLDASRDYCRLAAWRVHDPRQQARARGTHPATEPAPRAA
;
A
#
# COMPACT_ATOMS: atom_id res chain seq x y z
N MET A 1 -9.10 8.03 18.51
CA MET A 1 -8.97 7.24 17.26
C MET A 1 -9.33 8.09 16.03
N PRO A 2 -8.62 9.19 15.72
CA PRO A 2 -8.90 9.94 14.48
C PRO A 2 -8.44 9.11 13.27
N GLY A 3 -9.30 8.91 12.26
CA GLY A 3 -8.93 8.35 10.95
C GLY A 3 -9.30 6.89 10.66
N SER A 4 -9.86 6.14 11.63
CA SER A 4 -10.27 4.73 11.45
C SER A 4 -11.73 4.55 10.99
N VAL A 5 -12.51 5.62 10.95
CA VAL A 5 -13.90 5.63 10.47
C VAL A 5 -13.98 6.49 9.21
N TRP A 6 -14.61 5.98 8.16
CA TRP A 6 -14.74 6.67 6.88
C TRP A 6 -16.20 6.89 6.50
N GLU A 7 -16.51 8.12 6.14
CA GLU A 7 -17.76 8.45 5.44
C GLU A 7 -17.56 8.25 3.94
N ILE A 8 -18.41 7.44 3.31
CA ILE A 8 -18.36 7.14 1.87
C ILE A 8 -19.75 7.34 1.30
N ALA A 9 -19.85 8.25 0.32
CA ALA A 9 -21.12 8.55 -0.33
C ALA A 9 -21.73 7.31 -1.01
N PRO A 10 -23.05 7.13 -0.94
CA PRO A 10 -23.72 6.03 -1.62
C PRO A 10 -23.55 6.15 -3.13
N GLN A 11 -23.43 5.01 -3.80
CA GLN A 11 -23.27 4.93 -5.25
C GLN A 11 -24.35 4.00 -5.81
N PRO A 12 -25.28 4.52 -6.63
CA PRO A 12 -26.29 3.68 -7.26
C PRO A 12 -25.66 2.66 -8.22
N LEU A 13 -26.20 1.45 -8.18
CA LEU A 13 -26.00 0.42 -9.19
C LEU A 13 -27.18 0.47 -10.16
N ARG A 14 -26.89 0.52 -11.46
CA ARG A 14 -27.90 0.36 -12.51
C ARG A 14 -27.68 -0.99 -13.17
N VAL A 15 -28.65 -1.88 -13.02
CA VAL A 15 -28.61 -3.23 -13.60
C VAL A 15 -29.36 -3.23 -14.93
N PRO A 16 -28.76 -3.73 -16.02
CA PRO A 16 -29.45 -3.88 -17.29
C PRO A 16 -30.71 -4.74 -17.18
N PRO A 17 -31.82 -4.37 -17.84
CA PRO A 17 -33.08 -5.12 -17.76
C PRO A 17 -32.95 -6.60 -18.16
N HIS A 18 -32.07 -6.92 -19.12
CA HIS A 18 -31.87 -8.30 -19.60
C HIS A 18 -31.32 -9.27 -18.55
N LEU A 19 -30.78 -8.76 -17.43
CA LEU A 19 -30.37 -9.61 -16.31
C LEU A 19 -31.56 -10.05 -15.46
N GLY A 20 -32.64 -9.26 -15.41
CA GLY A 20 -33.87 -9.60 -14.67
C GLY A 20 -33.69 -9.66 -13.14
N ILE A 21 -32.66 -9.00 -12.60
CA ILE A 21 -32.27 -9.09 -11.18
C ILE A 21 -32.62 -7.80 -10.46
N ALA A 22 -33.46 -7.89 -9.42
CA ALA A 22 -33.60 -6.84 -8.43
C ALA A 22 -32.37 -6.83 -7.52
N HIS A 23 -31.79 -5.65 -7.28
CA HIS A 23 -30.60 -5.50 -6.44
C HIS A 23 -30.92 -4.74 -5.15
N HIS A 24 -30.61 -5.34 -4.01
CA HIS A 24 -30.85 -4.73 -2.69
C HIS A 24 -29.56 -4.54 -1.87
N ALA A 25 -28.44 -5.13 -2.32
CA ALA A 25 -27.18 -5.16 -1.58
C ALA A 25 -25.98 -4.72 -2.45
N SER A 26 -25.90 -3.43 -2.76
CA SER A 26 -24.72 -2.83 -3.40
C SER A 26 -24.17 -1.69 -2.57
N PHE A 27 -22.88 -1.75 -2.26
CA PHE A 27 -22.11 -0.66 -1.68
C PHE A 27 -21.24 0.05 -2.73
N PRO A 28 -20.82 1.31 -2.48
CA PRO A 28 -19.95 2.05 -3.38
C PRO A 28 -18.59 1.38 -3.57
N VAL A 29 -18.07 1.42 -4.81
CA VAL A 29 -16.76 0.82 -5.19
C VAL A 29 -15.60 1.44 -4.41
N GLU A 30 -15.73 2.71 -4.00
CA GLU A 30 -14.71 3.40 -3.21
C GLU A 30 -14.40 2.68 -1.89
N TRP A 31 -15.39 2.05 -1.27
CA TRP A 31 -15.20 1.30 -0.03
C TRP A 31 -14.22 0.13 -0.20
N PRO A 32 -14.50 -0.91 -1.00
CA PRO A 32 -13.57 -2.01 -1.18
C PRO A 32 -12.28 -1.55 -1.87
N ARG A 33 -12.31 -0.51 -2.71
CA ARG A 33 -11.10 0.03 -3.34
C ARG A 33 -10.04 0.43 -2.29
N ARG A 34 -10.42 1.16 -1.24
CA ARG A 34 -9.48 1.56 -0.17
C ARG A 34 -8.86 0.33 0.52
N LEU A 35 -9.69 -0.67 0.82
CA LEU A 35 -9.26 -1.91 1.46
C LEU A 35 -8.31 -2.71 0.56
N VAL A 36 -8.67 -2.89 -0.72
CA VAL A 36 -7.85 -3.61 -1.70
C VAL A 36 -6.50 -2.92 -1.91
N LEU A 37 -6.49 -1.59 -2.04
CA LEU A 37 -5.25 -0.85 -2.29
C LEU A 37 -4.36 -0.74 -1.04
N GLY A 38 -4.95 -0.70 0.15
CA GLY A 38 -4.20 -0.59 1.40
C GLY A 38 -3.69 -1.92 1.97
N TRP A 39 -4.46 -3.01 1.82
CA TRP A 39 -4.20 -4.27 2.54
C TRP A 39 -4.04 -5.51 1.65
N SER A 40 -4.33 -5.44 0.35
CA SER A 40 -4.03 -6.54 -0.57
C SER A 40 -2.82 -6.20 -1.45
N PRO A 41 -1.74 -7.00 -1.43
CA PRO A 41 -0.58 -6.76 -2.27
C PRO A 41 -0.96 -6.78 -3.75
N ARG A 42 -0.34 -5.94 -4.57
CA ARG A 42 -0.55 -5.96 -6.02
C ARG A 42 -0.09 -7.28 -6.62
N ARG A 43 1.07 -7.76 -6.19
CA ARG A 43 1.67 -9.01 -6.61
C ARG A 43 2.19 -9.77 -5.40
N VAL A 44 2.17 -11.09 -5.49
CA VAL A 44 2.79 -12.01 -4.55
C VAL A 44 3.98 -12.66 -5.24
N CYS A 45 5.14 -12.66 -4.59
CA CYS A 45 6.36 -13.26 -5.11
C CYS A 45 6.19 -14.78 -5.22
N THR A 46 6.52 -15.38 -6.37
CA THR A 46 6.43 -16.83 -6.55
C THR A 46 7.56 -17.60 -5.88
N ALA A 47 8.64 -16.93 -5.46
CA ALA A 47 9.76 -17.57 -4.78
C ALA A 47 9.53 -17.66 -3.26
N CYS A 48 9.14 -16.54 -2.61
CA CYS A 48 8.97 -16.50 -1.15
C CYS A 48 7.51 -16.46 -0.68
N GLY A 49 6.53 -16.35 -1.58
CA GLY A 49 5.10 -16.29 -1.22
C GLY A 49 4.64 -14.98 -0.55
N HIS A 50 5.54 -14.02 -0.32
CA HIS A 50 5.20 -12.76 0.33
C HIS A 50 4.65 -11.73 -0.67
N GLY A 51 3.72 -10.91 -0.20
CA GLY A 51 3.20 -9.77 -0.94
C GLY A 51 4.32 -8.75 -1.23
N ARG A 52 4.42 -8.29 -2.47
CA ARG A 52 5.36 -7.24 -2.84
C ARG A 52 4.92 -5.90 -2.23
N ARG A 53 5.86 -5.24 -1.57
CA ARG A 53 5.71 -3.92 -0.95
C ARG A 53 6.52 -2.89 -1.72
N ARG A 54 5.97 -1.68 -1.84
CA ARG A 54 6.69 -0.53 -2.39
C ARG A 54 7.69 -0.04 -1.34
N VAL A 55 8.98 -0.17 -1.64
CA VAL A 55 10.05 0.33 -0.78
C VAL A 55 10.79 1.47 -1.49
N PRO A 56 11.20 2.52 -0.77
CA PRO A 56 12.11 3.52 -1.31
C PRO A 56 13.44 2.88 -1.75
N ILE A 57 13.96 3.31 -2.90
CA ILE A 57 15.30 2.92 -3.38
C ILE A 57 16.22 4.10 -3.66
N ALA A 58 15.67 5.31 -3.70
CA ALA A 58 16.44 6.55 -3.78
C ALA A 58 15.79 7.65 -2.96
N TYR A 59 16.62 8.57 -2.48
CA TYR A 59 16.22 9.69 -1.63
C TYR A 59 16.81 10.99 -2.16
N GLY A 60 15.98 12.03 -2.21
CA GLY A 60 16.39 13.36 -2.64
C GLY A 60 17.12 14.08 -1.52
N LEU A 61 18.37 14.47 -1.78
CA LEU A 61 19.18 15.32 -0.90
C LEU A 61 19.47 16.63 -1.62
N ASP A 62 19.16 17.75 -0.97
CA ASP A 62 19.46 19.08 -1.50
C ASP A 62 20.90 19.48 -1.21
N THR A 63 21.79 19.28 -2.18
CA THR A 63 23.22 19.57 -2.07
C THR A 63 23.56 21.06 -2.17
N SER A 64 22.59 21.94 -2.45
CA SER A 64 22.82 23.39 -2.36
C SER A 64 23.05 23.83 -0.90
N ARG A 65 22.44 23.11 0.06
CA ARG A 65 22.55 23.39 1.49
C ARG A 65 23.92 22.95 2.04
N PRO A 66 24.65 23.84 2.76
CA PRO A 66 25.93 23.49 3.38
C PRO A 66 25.86 22.30 4.32
N GLN A 67 24.74 22.12 5.03
CA GLN A 67 24.54 21.02 5.98
C GLN A 67 24.51 19.66 5.26
N THR A 68 23.81 19.57 4.13
CA THR A 68 23.78 18.36 3.29
C THR A 68 25.16 18.03 2.75
N ARG A 69 25.91 19.03 2.28
CA ARG A 69 27.29 18.84 1.80
C ARG A 69 28.20 18.29 2.90
N ARG A 70 28.12 18.87 4.10
CA ARG A 70 28.88 18.37 5.26
C ARG A 70 28.47 16.95 5.66
N ALA A 71 27.17 16.64 5.61
CA ALA A 71 26.67 15.29 5.89
C ALA A 71 27.27 14.25 4.91
N LEU A 72 27.35 14.58 3.62
CA LEU A 72 27.93 13.71 2.59
C LEU A 72 29.48 13.62 2.67
N GLU A 73 30.16 14.65 3.19
CA GLU A 73 31.58 14.55 3.55
C GLU A 73 31.77 13.56 4.70
N LEU A 74 30.99 13.67 5.78
CA LEU A 74 31.07 12.77 6.93
C LEU A 74 30.81 11.31 6.55
N VAL A 75 29.86 11.05 5.65
CA VAL A 75 29.62 9.71 5.07
C VAL A 75 30.89 9.15 4.44
N ARG A 76 31.60 9.96 3.64
CA ARG A 76 32.85 9.55 2.97
C ARG A 76 34.00 9.38 3.95
N GLU A 77 34.17 10.32 4.87
CA GLU A 77 35.22 10.31 5.91
C GLU A 77 35.14 9.05 6.78
N HIS A 78 33.93 8.61 7.14
CA HIS A 78 33.69 7.48 8.04
C HIS A 78 33.34 6.18 7.31
N GLY A 79 33.36 6.17 5.97
CA GLY A 79 33.08 4.96 5.18
C GLY A 79 31.65 4.41 5.35
N LEU A 80 30.66 5.27 5.62
CA LEU A 80 29.28 4.83 5.82
C LEU A 80 28.70 4.30 4.50
N THR A 81 28.12 3.11 4.55
CA THR A 81 27.52 2.44 3.39
C THR A 81 26.00 2.69 3.30
N GLU A 82 25.37 2.31 2.18
CA GLU A 82 23.90 2.38 2.07
C GLU A 82 23.20 1.52 3.13
N ALA A 83 23.83 0.43 3.60
CA ALA A 83 23.31 -0.36 4.71
C ALA A 83 23.20 0.47 6.00
N HIS A 84 24.17 1.35 6.27
CA HIS A 84 24.13 2.28 7.40
C HIS A 84 23.00 3.30 7.25
N LEU A 85 22.91 3.94 6.08
CA LEU A 85 21.90 4.96 5.82
C LEU A 85 20.48 4.37 5.82
N SER A 86 20.31 3.18 5.24
CA SER A 86 19.03 2.44 5.24
C SER A 86 18.62 2.04 6.66
N ALA A 87 19.54 1.49 7.45
CA ALA A 87 19.27 1.14 8.85
C ALA A 87 18.92 2.39 9.68
N LEU A 88 19.65 3.50 9.48
CA LEU A 88 19.38 4.79 10.13
C LEU A 88 17.96 5.28 9.81
N ARG A 89 17.54 5.27 8.54
CA ARG A 89 16.18 5.64 8.12
C ARG A 89 15.11 4.73 8.72
N ALA A 90 15.36 3.42 8.79
CA ALA A 90 14.44 2.46 9.40
C ALA A 90 14.26 2.68 10.90
N ALA A 91 15.34 3.08 11.60
CA ALA A 91 15.30 3.43 13.03
C ALA A 91 14.54 4.75 13.31
N GLY A 92 14.53 5.68 12.36
CA GLY A 92 13.81 6.95 12.47
C GLY A 92 14.49 7.99 13.38
N LEU A 93 13.77 9.05 13.74
CA LEU A 93 14.30 10.19 14.51
C LEU A 93 14.47 9.93 16.00
N ASN A 94 13.79 8.93 16.56
CA ASN A 94 13.73 8.73 18.00
C ASN A 94 14.94 7.91 18.50
N ASP A 95 15.66 8.45 19.47
CA ASP A 95 16.69 7.74 20.26
C ASP A 95 16.10 7.13 21.55
N THR A 96 14.80 6.79 21.57
CA THR A 96 14.20 6.23 22.79
C THR A 96 14.80 4.86 23.08
N PRO A 97 15.42 4.63 24.25
CA PRO A 97 15.78 3.30 24.70
C PRO A 97 14.54 2.41 24.60
N ARG A 98 14.71 1.19 24.08
CA ARG A 98 13.63 0.20 24.04
C ARG A 98 13.01 0.08 25.42
N ALA A 99 11.69 -0.06 25.46
CA ALA A 99 11.00 -0.45 26.68
C ALA A 99 11.65 -1.74 27.20
N VAL A 100 12.24 -1.65 28.38
CA VAL A 100 12.65 -2.82 29.15
C VAL A 100 11.39 -3.54 29.60
N ASP A 101 11.39 -4.87 29.55
CA ASP A 101 10.31 -5.63 30.16
C ASP A 101 10.31 -5.42 31.69
N THR A 102 9.27 -5.92 32.37
CA THR A 102 9.12 -5.81 33.83
C THR A 102 10.24 -6.47 34.63
N GLN A 103 11.16 -7.19 33.97
CA GLN A 103 12.30 -7.87 34.56
C GLN A 103 13.64 -7.17 34.22
N GLY A 104 13.58 -5.97 33.62
CA GLY A 104 14.76 -5.19 33.26
C GLY A 104 15.53 -5.75 32.07
N ARG A 105 14.97 -6.72 31.34
CA ARG A 105 15.60 -7.24 30.13
C ARG A 105 15.20 -6.35 28.96
N PRO A 106 16.13 -6.02 28.05
CA PRO A 106 15.77 -5.33 26.83
C PRO A 106 14.74 -6.16 26.07
N GLY A 107 13.52 -5.64 25.98
CA GLY A 107 12.44 -6.28 25.25
C GLY A 107 12.74 -6.24 23.75
N GLY A 108 12.94 -7.40 23.14
CA GLY A 108 12.78 -7.58 21.70
C GLY A 108 13.99 -8.16 20.98
N HIS A 109 13.70 -8.91 19.93
CA HIS A 109 14.66 -9.37 18.94
C HIS A 109 15.62 -8.24 18.54
N GLU A 110 16.93 -8.52 18.48
CA GLU A 110 17.93 -7.59 17.93
C GLU A 110 17.43 -7.07 16.59
N HIS A 111 17.39 -5.75 16.43
CA HIS A 111 17.06 -5.18 15.13
C HIS A 111 18.21 -5.56 14.19
N PRO A 112 17.96 -6.21 13.03
CA PRO A 112 19.00 -6.34 12.01
C PRO A 112 19.55 -4.95 11.72
N GLY A 113 20.85 -4.74 11.95
CA GLY A 113 21.53 -3.46 11.72
C GLY A 113 21.62 -2.50 12.93
N GLY A 114 21.36 -2.92 14.16
CA GLY A 114 21.55 -2.05 15.35
C GLY A 114 22.95 -1.42 15.46
N GLN A 115 23.98 -2.21 15.14
CA GLN A 115 25.37 -1.72 15.06
C GLN A 115 25.54 -0.65 13.97
N LEU A 116 24.99 -0.88 12.77
CA LEU A 116 25.04 0.07 11.66
C LEU A 116 24.38 1.41 12.01
N VAL A 117 23.28 1.37 12.78
CA VAL A 117 22.60 2.60 13.26
C VAL A 117 23.50 3.35 14.24
N ALA A 118 24.11 2.65 15.20
CA ALA A 118 24.98 3.25 16.19
C ALA A 118 26.21 3.91 15.53
N GLU A 119 26.86 3.22 14.60
CA GLU A 119 27.99 3.72 13.81
C GLU A 119 27.59 4.96 12.99
N ALA A 120 26.45 4.91 12.30
CA ALA A 120 25.96 6.05 11.52
C ALA A 120 25.64 7.27 12.40
N ARG A 121 24.99 7.08 13.56
CA ARG A 121 24.66 8.17 14.49
C ARG A 121 25.92 8.78 15.09
N ALA A 122 26.89 7.96 15.48
CA ALA A 122 28.16 8.42 16.02
C ALA A 122 28.94 9.27 15.00
N ALA A 123 28.99 8.83 13.74
CA ALA A 123 29.70 9.55 12.67
C ALA A 123 28.98 10.83 12.21
N LEU A 124 27.65 10.79 12.08
CA LEU A 124 26.88 11.91 11.52
C LEU A 124 26.45 12.95 12.56
N GLY A 125 26.28 12.55 13.81
CA GLY A 125 25.72 13.42 14.86
C GLY A 125 24.44 14.13 14.41
N GLY A 126 24.39 15.45 14.59
CA GLY A 126 23.25 16.28 14.19
C GLY A 126 22.97 16.31 12.67
N TYR A 127 23.92 15.89 11.83
CA TYR A 127 23.74 15.81 10.37
C TYR A 127 22.93 14.59 9.93
N ALA A 128 22.68 13.61 10.82
CA ALA A 128 21.82 12.46 10.54
C ALA A 128 20.42 12.86 10.05
N ARG A 129 19.91 14.01 10.52
CA ARG A 129 18.61 14.57 10.12
C ARG A 129 18.49 14.81 8.61
N GLU A 130 19.57 15.10 7.91
CA GLU A 130 19.53 15.35 6.46
C GLU A 130 19.11 14.06 5.72
N PHE A 131 19.48 12.89 6.24
CA PHE A 131 19.06 11.59 5.70
C PHE A 131 17.69 11.14 6.23
N LEU A 132 17.41 11.35 7.52
CA LEU A 132 16.14 10.95 8.15
C LEU A 132 14.94 11.74 7.61
N LEU A 133 15.12 13.00 7.26
CA LEU A 133 14.08 13.88 6.73
C LEU A 133 14.06 13.91 5.19
N SER A 134 15.00 13.22 4.54
CA SER A 134 15.03 13.13 3.07
C SER A 134 13.78 12.43 2.54
N ARG A 135 13.22 12.97 1.46
CA ARG A 135 12.06 12.37 0.80
C ARG A 135 12.52 11.29 -0.16
N ALA A 136 11.84 10.15 -0.14
CA ALA A 136 12.00 9.14 -1.16
C ALA A 136 11.62 9.71 -2.54
N THR A 137 12.50 9.57 -3.51
CA THR A 137 12.31 10.04 -4.89
C THR A 137 11.98 8.90 -5.84
N GLU A 138 12.49 7.70 -5.55
CA GLU A 138 12.27 6.50 -6.36
C GLU A 138 11.85 5.32 -5.48
N PHE A 139 11.04 4.44 -6.05
CA PHE A 139 10.47 3.29 -5.36
C PHE A 139 10.60 2.03 -6.22
N ALA A 140 10.84 0.89 -5.57
CA ALA A 140 10.78 -0.42 -6.19
C ALA A 140 9.81 -1.35 -5.46
N ASP A 141 9.37 -2.40 -6.14
CA ASP A 141 8.58 -3.46 -5.54
C ASP A 141 9.51 -4.54 -4.95
N ALA A 142 9.62 -4.59 -3.63
CA ALA A 142 10.42 -5.57 -2.91
C ALA A 142 9.57 -6.64 -2.23
N CYS A 143 10.18 -7.78 -1.96
CA CYS A 143 9.67 -8.82 -1.06
C CYS A 143 10.84 -9.27 -0.16
N ASP A 144 10.66 -10.31 0.64
CA ASP A 144 11.71 -10.76 1.56
C ASP A 144 12.82 -11.60 0.89
N CYS A 145 12.81 -11.70 -0.45
CA CYS A 145 13.93 -12.26 -1.20
C CYS A 145 15.10 -11.27 -1.28
N ALA A 146 16.33 -11.78 -1.18
CA ALA A 146 17.53 -10.98 -1.46
C ALA A 146 17.59 -10.52 -2.94
N ASP A 147 17.20 -11.40 -3.87
CA ASP A 147 16.96 -11.05 -5.27
C ASP A 147 15.46 -10.83 -5.52
N THR A 148 15.10 -9.64 -5.98
CA THR A 148 13.70 -9.24 -6.22
C THR A 148 13.22 -9.49 -7.65
N ASN A 149 14.04 -10.14 -8.50
CA ASN A 149 13.72 -10.46 -9.90
C ASN A 149 12.72 -11.60 -10.09
N ALA A 150 12.40 -12.36 -9.04
CA ALA A 150 11.46 -13.47 -9.13
C ALA A 150 10.11 -13.04 -9.74
N ALA A 151 9.46 -13.93 -10.50
CA ALA A 151 8.13 -13.63 -11.03
C ALA A 151 7.11 -13.33 -9.91
N GLY A 152 6.03 -12.63 -10.27
CA GLY A 152 4.96 -12.31 -9.34
C GLY A 152 3.60 -12.63 -9.94
N VAL A 153 2.74 -13.26 -9.14
CA VAL A 153 1.33 -13.47 -9.48
C VAL A 153 0.46 -12.39 -8.83
N PRO A 154 -0.73 -12.07 -9.37
CA PRO A 154 -1.65 -11.14 -8.72
C PRO A 154 -1.96 -11.54 -7.28
N GLY A 155 -2.06 -10.56 -6.38
CA GLY A 155 -2.61 -10.80 -5.04
C GLY A 155 -4.07 -11.26 -5.11
N VAL A 156 -4.52 -11.98 -4.10
CA VAL A 156 -5.89 -12.49 -4.00
C VAL A 156 -6.72 -11.60 -3.07
N VAL A 157 -7.98 -11.37 -3.45
CA VAL A 157 -9.00 -10.75 -2.60
C VAL A 157 -10.16 -11.73 -2.50
N LEU A 158 -10.40 -12.24 -1.30
CA LEU A 158 -11.52 -13.12 -0.98
C LEU A 158 -12.66 -12.30 -0.40
N ASP A 159 -13.86 -12.47 -0.96
CA ASP A 159 -15.11 -11.93 -0.42
C ASP A 159 -16.14 -13.06 -0.28
N PRO A 160 -16.37 -13.58 0.95
CA PRO A 160 -17.32 -14.67 1.18
C PRO A 160 -18.79 -14.22 1.13
N PHE A 161 -19.05 -12.91 1.01
CA PHE A 161 -20.39 -12.31 0.91
C PHE A 161 -20.44 -11.33 -0.26
N GLY A 162 -20.11 -11.85 -1.44
CA GLY A 162 -19.87 -11.10 -2.66
C GLY A 162 -21.01 -10.20 -3.11
N GLY A 163 -22.26 -10.59 -2.83
CA GLY A 163 -23.45 -9.84 -3.19
C GLY A 163 -23.44 -9.47 -4.66
N THR A 164 -23.70 -8.20 -4.93
CA THR A 164 -23.68 -7.66 -6.30
C THR A 164 -22.27 -7.60 -6.93
N GLY A 165 -21.20 -8.05 -6.26
CA GLY A 165 -19.85 -8.14 -6.82
C GLY A 165 -19.00 -6.87 -6.74
N THR A 166 -19.31 -5.93 -5.84
CA THR A 166 -18.57 -4.66 -5.74
C THR A 166 -17.10 -4.90 -5.36
N THR A 167 -16.81 -5.77 -4.38
CA THR A 167 -15.42 -6.11 -3.99
C THR A 167 -14.67 -6.78 -5.13
N ALA A 168 -15.31 -7.71 -5.83
CA ALA A 168 -14.71 -8.43 -6.94
C ALA A 168 -14.32 -7.48 -8.09
N LEU A 169 -15.22 -6.55 -8.43
CA LEU A 169 -14.96 -5.51 -9.42
C LEU A 169 -13.78 -4.62 -9.00
N ALA A 170 -13.77 -4.14 -7.75
CA ALA A 170 -12.68 -3.30 -7.24
C ALA A 170 -11.32 -4.02 -7.27
N ALA A 171 -11.28 -5.29 -6.87
CA ALA A 171 -10.09 -6.12 -6.92
C ALA A 171 -9.59 -6.31 -8.37
N ALA A 172 -10.47 -6.70 -9.28
CA ALA A 172 -10.15 -6.99 -10.67
C ALA A 172 -9.57 -5.75 -11.40
N VAL A 173 -10.21 -4.58 -11.28
CA VAL A 173 -9.72 -3.37 -11.94
C VAL A 173 -8.40 -2.85 -11.38
N HIS A 174 -8.06 -3.27 -10.15
CA HIS A 174 -6.79 -2.96 -9.51
C HIS A 174 -5.74 -4.08 -9.62
N GLY A 175 -5.97 -5.05 -10.51
CA GLY A 175 -4.98 -6.07 -10.85
C GLY A 175 -4.81 -7.15 -9.78
N ARG A 176 -5.83 -7.38 -8.94
CA ARG A 176 -5.89 -8.52 -8.02
C ARG A 176 -6.81 -9.59 -8.59
N ARG A 177 -6.57 -10.85 -8.23
CA ARG A 177 -7.49 -11.95 -8.47
C ARG A 177 -8.60 -11.89 -7.42
N ALA A 178 -9.84 -11.70 -7.88
CA ALA A 178 -11.01 -11.76 -7.01
C ALA A 178 -11.48 -13.21 -6.86
N ILE A 179 -11.83 -13.60 -5.64
CA ILE A 179 -12.62 -14.79 -5.32
C ILE A 179 -13.85 -14.29 -4.57
N SER A 180 -15.02 -14.38 -5.18
CA SER A 180 -16.27 -13.85 -4.65
C SER A 180 -17.29 -14.97 -4.56
N LEU A 181 -17.90 -15.11 -3.39
CA LEU A 181 -18.90 -16.15 -3.11
C LEU A 181 -20.20 -15.49 -2.68
N ASP A 182 -21.32 -15.99 -3.18
CA ASP A 182 -22.64 -15.61 -2.69
C ASP A 182 -23.57 -16.83 -2.80
N ALA A 183 -24.51 -16.97 -1.85
CA ALA A 183 -25.50 -18.04 -1.89
C ALA A 183 -26.55 -17.81 -3.00
N SER A 184 -26.78 -16.56 -3.38
CA SER A 184 -27.71 -16.19 -4.43
C SER A 184 -27.08 -16.37 -5.81
N ARG A 185 -27.70 -17.24 -6.61
CA ARG A 185 -27.33 -17.45 -8.02
C ARG A 185 -27.45 -16.16 -8.83
N ASP A 186 -28.44 -15.33 -8.53
CA ASP A 186 -28.63 -14.06 -9.24
C ASP A 186 -27.54 -13.06 -8.89
N TYR A 187 -27.13 -12.96 -7.62
CA TYR A 187 -25.99 -12.15 -7.22
C TYR A 187 -24.69 -12.62 -7.86
N CYS A 188 -24.45 -13.94 -7.93
CA CYS A 188 -23.30 -14.47 -8.67
C CYS A 188 -23.32 -14.09 -10.15
N ARG A 189 -24.48 -14.19 -10.84
CA ARG A 189 -24.63 -13.77 -12.24
C ARG A 189 -24.38 -12.28 -12.45
N LEU A 190 -24.91 -11.44 -11.55
CA LEU A 190 -24.72 -10.00 -11.58
C LEU A 190 -23.26 -9.61 -11.32
N ALA A 191 -22.62 -10.23 -10.33
CA ALA A 191 -21.20 -10.03 -10.03
C ALA A 191 -20.32 -10.40 -11.24
N ALA A 192 -20.58 -11.55 -11.86
CA ALA A 192 -19.88 -12.00 -13.06
C ALA A 192 -20.03 -10.98 -14.20
N TRP A 193 -21.26 -10.53 -14.50
CA TRP A 193 -21.46 -9.48 -15.50
C TRP A 193 -20.68 -8.21 -15.16
N ARG A 194 -20.75 -7.69 -13.92
CA ARG A 194 -20.05 -6.46 -13.53
C ARG A 194 -18.55 -6.55 -13.69
N VAL A 195 -17.95 -7.69 -13.33
CA VAL A 195 -16.50 -7.90 -13.42
C VAL A 195 -16.03 -7.96 -14.88
N HIS A 196 -16.89 -8.39 -15.82
CA HIS A 196 -16.53 -8.51 -17.24
C HIS A 196 -17.01 -7.35 -18.12
N ASP A 197 -17.97 -6.54 -17.66
CA ASP A 197 -18.49 -5.41 -18.42
C ASP A 197 -17.48 -4.23 -18.48
N PRO A 198 -17.03 -3.81 -19.68
CA PRO A 198 -16.02 -2.75 -19.81
C PRO A 198 -16.46 -1.40 -19.23
N ARG A 199 -17.75 -1.08 -19.23
CA ARG A 199 -18.26 0.20 -18.70
C ARG A 199 -18.22 0.19 -17.18
N GLN A 200 -18.59 -0.92 -16.55
CA GLN A 200 -18.45 -1.11 -15.11
C GLN A 200 -16.98 -1.04 -14.67
N GLN A 201 -16.08 -1.68 -15.42
CA GLN A 201 -14.64 -1.59 -15.15
C GLN A 201 -14.11 -0.16 -15.28
N ALA A 202 -14.45 0.56 -16.35
CA ALA A 202 -14.04 1.94 -16.56
C ALA A 202 -14.54 2.86 -15.43
N ARG A 203 -15.80 2.69 -15.01
CA ARG A 203 -16.39 3.44 -13.90
C ARG A 203 -15.67 3.17 -12.59
N ALA A 204 -15.36 1.90 -12.30
CA ALA A 204 -14.64 1.50 -11.10
C ALA A 204 -13.17 2.00 -11.08
N ARG A 205 -12.54 2.16 -12.25
CA ARG A 205 -11.20 2.77 -12.37
C ARG A 205 -11.23 4.30 -12.17
N GLY A 206 -12.40 4.93 -12.30
CA GLY A 206 -12.54 6.39 -12.36
C GLY A 206 -12.22 6.97 -13.74
N THR A 207 -12.19 6.14 -14.80
CA THR A 207 -11.89 6.55 -16.18
C THR A 207 -13.14 6.68 -17.04
N HIS A 208 -14.32 6.48 -16.46
CA HIS A 208 -15.58 6.79 -17.12
C HIS A 208 -15.90 8.27 -16.88
N PRO A 209 -16.24 9.06 -17.92
CA PRO A 209 -16.71 10.42 -17.70
C PRO A 209 -17.89 10.40 -16.74
N ALA A 210 -17.87 11.27 -15.74
CA ALA A 210 -19.04 11.48 -14.89
C ALA A 210 -20.19 11.88 -15.81
N THR A 211 -21.28 11.11 -15.81
CA THR A 211 -22.54 11.61 -16.36
C THR A 211 -22.85 12.91 -15.62
N GLU A 212 -23.07 13.98 -16.37
CA GLU A 212 -23.51 15.27 -15.84
C GLU A 212 -24.62 15.04 -14.80
N PRO A 213 -24.59 15.75 -13.66
CA PRO A 213 -25.69 15.68 -12.72
C PRO A 213 -26.98 16.05 -13.46
N ALA A 214 -27.99 15.20 -13.36
CA ALA A 214 -29.32 15.52 -13.88
C ALA A 214 -29.76 16.88 -13.29
N PRO A 215 -30.33 17.79 -14.10
CA PRO A 215 -30.77 19.08 -13.60
C PRO A 215 -31.71 18.86 -12.41
N ARG A 216 -31.47 19.59 -11.31
CA ARG A 216 -32.38 19.60 -10.17
C ARG A 216 -33.76 20.00 -10.69
N ALA A 217 -34.76 19.17 -10.44
CA ALA A 217 -36.15 19.55 -10.67
C ALA A 217 -36.43 20.84 -9.89
N ALA A 218 -36.99 21.83 -10.59
CA ALA A 218 -37.36 23.13 -10.05
C ALA A 218 -38.52 23.02 -9.05
#